data_AF-C7PZQ4-F1
#
_entry.id   AF-C7PZQ4-F1
#
_cell.length_a   1.000
_cell.length_b   1.000
_cell.length_c   1.000
_cell.angle_alpha   90.00
_cell.angle_beta   90.00
_cell.angle_gamma   90.00
#
_symmetry.space_group_name_H-M   'P 1'
#
loop_
_entity.id
_entity.type
_entity.pdbx_description
1 polymer ?
#
loop_
_entity_poly.entity_id
_entity_poly.type
_entity_poly.pdbx_seq_one_letter_code
_entity_poly.pdbx_strand_id
1 'polypeptide(L)'
;MDPSLVALLSVPSAGASGFLAGVAAMRRRLRRAAGEAAHARWLADHDALTGLPNRHAARHHYQHAALAGRPPAAALLDLDDFKTVNDTWGHQVGDAHLVAVGERLAAACRDVGARAFRLGGDEFVLLLPSTDAATVVRDVRAIVCALGAPQYLKLDESRTVTLVPSASAGIAVPANEDAFSDVLRCADVALYHAKRYGAAPHLYTPDMRHPWSHRYKAMDEGHLGTARVSGLVAEQATR
;
A
#
# COMPACT_ATOMS: atom_id res chain seq x y z
N MET A 1 -29.82 -49.77 64.51
CA MET A 1 -28.78 -50.60 63.87
C MET A 1 -29.26 -50.87 62.44
N ASP A 2 -28.88 -50.20 61.36
CA ASP A 2 -27.95 -49.10 61.06
C ASP A 2 -28.49 -48.49 59.74
N PRO A 3 -28.80 -47.17 59.68
CA PRO A 3 -29.19 -46.49 58.46
C PRO A 3 -28.01 -45.64 57.97
N SER A 4 -27.25 -46.09 56.97
CA SER A 4 -26.23 -45.23 56.39
C SER A 4 -25.87 -45.58 54.94
N LEU A 5 -25.88 -44.52 54.12
CA LEU A 5 -25.18 -44.33 52.84
C LEU A 5 -25.82 -44.89 51.55
N VAL A 6 -26.85 -44.18 51.07
CA VAL A 6 -26.98 -43.91 49.62
C VAL A 6 -26.94 -42.39 49.44
N ALA A 7 -25.73 -41.84 49.35
CA ALA A 7 -25.52 -40.45 49.00
C ALA A 7 -25.78 -40.28 47.49
N LEU A 8 -26.99 -39.80 47.18
CA LEU A 8 -27.41 -39.38 45.85
C LEU A 8 -26.50 -38.21 45.40
N LEU A 9 -25.58 -38.48 44.48
CA LEU A 9 -24.75 -37.47 43.81
C LEU A 9 -25.65 -36.59 42.92
N SER A 10 -26.27 -35.57 43.52
CA SER A 10 -26.84 -34.45 42.78
C SER A 10 -25.70 -33.57 42.27
N VAL A 11 -25.27 -33.82 41.02
CA VAL A 11 -24.38 -32.89 40.32
C VAL A 11 -25.16 -31.58 40.14
N PRO A 12 -24.67 -30.43 40.65
CA PRO A 12 -25.38 -29.18 40.50
C PRO A 12 -25.40 -28.78 39.02
N SER A 13 -26.58 -28.84 38.41
CA SER A 13 -26.87 -28.41 37.04
C SER A 13 -26.53 -26.93 36.77
N ALA A 14 -26.26 -26.15 37.82
CA ALA A 14 -25.77 -24.77 37.75
C ALA A 14 -24.33 -24.64 37.19
N GLY A 15 -23.50 -25.69 37.28
CA GLY A 15 -22.11 -25.65 36.80
C GLY A 15 -21.99 -25.73 35.27
N ALA A 16 -22.86 -26.50 34.61
CA ALA A 16 -22.82 -26.68 33.17
C ALA A 16 -23.19 -25.38 32.42
N SER A 17 -24.20 -24.65 32.89
CA SER A 17 -24.62 -23.37 32.29
C SER A 17 -23.57 -22.27 32.47
N GLY A 18 -22.94 -22.18 33.65
CA GLY A 18 -21.83 -21.25 33.90
C GLY A 18 -20.58 -21.59 33.07
N PHE A 19 -20.27 -22.88 32.93
CA PHE A 19 -19.19 -23.36 32.08
C PHE A 19 -19.45 -23.09 30.60
N LEU A 20 -20.65 -23.39 30.08
CA LEU A 20 -21.04 -23.09 28.69
C LEU A 20 -21.05 -21.58 28.41
N ALA A 21 -21.54 -20.77 29.36
CA ALA A 21 -21.49 -19.31 29.26
C ALA A 21 -20.04 -18.79 29.27
N GLY A 22 -19.17 -19.36 30.10
CA GLY A 22 -17.73 -19.07 30.15
C GLY A 22 -17.01 -19.45 28.85
N VAL A 23 -17.26 -20.64 28.31
CA VAL A 23 -16.73 -21.09 27.01
C VAL A 23 -17.22 -20.19 25.86
N ALA A 24 -18.51 -19.82 25.86
CA ALA A 24 -19.06 -18.90 24.87
C ALA A 24 -18.44 -17.49 24.98
N ALA A 25 -18.22 -16.98 26.19
CA ALA A 25 -17.55 -15.71 26.43
C ALA A 25 -16.07 -15.75 25.98
N MET A 26 -15.35 -16.84 26.26
CA MET A 26 -13.98 -17.06 25.79
C MET A 26 -13.90 -17.12 24.27
N ARG A 27 -14.79 -17.88 23.62
CA ARG A 27 -14.88 -17.94 22.15
C ARG A 27 -15.13 -16.57 21.53
N ARG A 28 -16.01 -15.75 22.14
CA ARG A 28 -16.25 -14.37 21.69
C ARG A 28 -14.99 -13.51 21.82
N ARG A 29 -14.23 -13.62 22.91
CA ARG A 29 -12.97 -12.89 23.11
C ARG A 29 -11.92 -13.29 22.07
N LEU A 30 -11.72 -14.59 21.85
CA LEU A 30 -10.76 -15.08 20.85
C LEU A 30 -11.14 -14.62 19.43
N ARG A 31 -12.43 -14.67 19.06
CA ARG A 31 -12.90 -14.16 17.76
C ARG A 31 -12.67 -12.66 17.59
N ARG A 32 -12.92 -11.87 18.64
CA ARG A 32 -12.66 -10.41 18.62
C ARG A 32 -11.16 -10.13 18.45
N ALA A 33 -10.32 -10.75 19.27
CA ALA A 33 -8.87 -10.61 19.18
C ALA A 33 -8.33 -11.03 17.80
N ALA A 34 -8.84 -12.13 17.23
CA ALA A 34 -8.48 -12.56 15.89
C ALA A 34 -8.93 -11.57 14.81
N GLY A 35 -10.14 -11.00 14.94
CA GLY A 35 -10.65 -9.97 14.04
C GLY A 35 -9.86 -8.67 14.11
N GLU A 36 -9.52 -8.23 15.33
CA GLU A 36 -8.66 -7.07 15.57
C GLU A 36 -7.25 -7.27 15.00
N ALA A 37 -6.66 -8.44 15.20
CA ALA A 37 -5.35 -8.78 14.64
C ALA A 37 -5.38 -8.85 13.11
N ALA A 38 -6.44 -9.42 12.52
CA ALA A 38 -6.60 -9.47 11.07
C ALA A 38 -6.79 -8.07 10.47
N HIS A 39 -7.58 -7.22 11.12
CA HIS A 39 -7.78 -5.83 10.70
C HIS A 39 -6.50 -5.00 10.83
N ALA A 40 -5.78 -5.13 11.95
CA ALA A 40 -4.48 -4.49 12.15
C ALA A 40 -3.46 -4.91 11.08
N ARG A 41 -3.43 -6.21 10.75
CA ARG A 41 -2.58 -6.72 9.68
C ARG A 41 -2.99 -6.18 8.31
N TRP A 42 -4.28 -6.10 8.03
CA TRP A 42 -4.76 -5.52 6.79
C TRP A 42 -4.33 -4.06 6.66
N LEU A 43 -4.51 -3.24 7.71
CA LEU A 43 -4.07 -1.83 7.74
C LEU A 43 -2.55 -1.66 7.60
N ALA A 44 -1.76 -2.63 8.08
CA ALA A 44 -0.31 -2.60 7.91
C ALA A 44 0.11 -2.76 6.43
N ASP A 45 -0.67 -3.49 5.64
CA ASP A 45 -0.34 -3.85 4.25
C ASP A 45 -1.17 -3.11 3.20
N HIS A 46 -2.21 -2.36 3.59
CA HIS A 46 -3.14 -1.71 2.65
C HIS A 46 -3.31 -0.21 2.94
N ASP A 47 -3.63 0.52 1.87
CA ASP A 47 -4.06 1.90 1.91
C ASP A 47 -5.55 1.96 2.26
N ALA A 48 -5.88 2.66 3.35
CA ALA A 48 -7.25 2.68 3.89
C ALA A 48 -8.27 3.38 2.98
N LEU A 49 -7.82 4.30 2.10
CA LEU A 49 -8.69 5.01 1.18
C LEU A 49 -9.05 4.15 -0.03
N THR A 50 -8.03 3.68 -0.77
CA THR A 50 -8.21 2.98 -2.05
C THR A 50 -8.39 1.48 -1.90
N GLY A 51 -8.03 0.91 -0.75
CA GLY A 51 -8.01 -0.53 -0.53
C GLY A 51 -6.87 -1.25 -1.26
N LEU A 52 -6.04 -0.54 -2.03
CA LEU A 52 -4.84 -1.12 -2.65
C LEU A 52 -3.81 -1.50 -1.59
N PRO A 53 -2.94 -2.49 -1.87
CA PRO A 53 -1.75 -2.70 -1.06
C PRO A 53 -0.88 -1.42 -1.02
N ASN A 54 -0.28 -1.14 0.13
CA ASN A 54 0.46 0.11 0.36
C ASN A 54 1.96 -0.03 0.01
N ARG A 55 2.73 1.04 0.30
CA ARG A 55 4.20 1.08 0.14
C ARG A 55 4.93 -0.07 0.85
N HIS A 56 4.48 -0.46 2.05
CA HIS A 56 5.09 -1.56 2.79
C HIS A 56 4.90 -2.89 2.06
N ALA A 57 3.67 -3.17 1.61
CA ALA A 57 3.36 -4.35 0.82
C ALA A 57 4.12 -4.38 -0.52
N ALA A 58 4.29 -3.23 -1.18
CA ALA A 58 5.08 -3.13 -2.42
C ALA A 58 6.54 -3.57 -2.21
N ARG A 59 7.18 -3.05 -1.15
CA ARG A 59 8.55 -3.41 -0.79
C ARG A 59 8.68 -4.90 -0.49
N HIS A 60 7.78 -5.44 0.32
CA HIS A 60 7.79 -6.86 0.67
C HIS A 60 7.58 -7.75 -0.57
N HIS A 61 6.67 -7.36 -1.47
CA HIS A 61 6.41 -8.07 -2.73
C HIS A 61 7.65 -8.10 -3.62
N TYR A 62 8.30 -6.95 -3.82
CA TYR A 62 9.54 -6.85 -4.60
C TYR A 62 10.64 -7.73 -3.99
N GLN A 63 10.89 -7.59 -2.68
CA GLN A 63 11.95 -8.33 -1.98
C GLN A 63 11.74 -9.84 -2.08
N HIS A 64 10.52 -10.32 -1.89
CA HIS A 64 10.21 -11.74 -2.01
C HIS A 64 10.48 -12.27 -3.43
N ALA A 65 10.11 -11.50 -4.46
CA ALA A 65 10.35 -11.89 -5.85
C ALA A 65 11.85 -11.83 -6.23
N ALA A 66 12.58 -10.82 -5.73
CA ALA A 66 14.03 -10.69 -5.90
C ALA A 66 14.79 -11.86 -5.25
N LEU A 67 14.43 -12.25 -4.02
CA LEU A 67 14.99 -13.43 -3.34
C LEU A 67 14.75 -14.74 -4.10
N ALA A 68 13.64 -14.81 -4.86
CA ALA A 68 13.34 -15.93 -5.75
C ALA A 68 14.04 -15.83 -7.13
N GLY A 69 15.01 -14.91 -7.30
CA GLY A 69 15.75 -14.70 -8.54
C GLY A 69 14.93 -14.09 -9.67
N ARG A 70 13.78 -13.47 -9.36
CA ARG A 70 12.85 -12.90 -10.35
C ARG A 70 12.40 -11.49 -9.93
N PRO A 71 13.33 -10.52 -9.80
CA PRO A 71 12.96 -9.17 -9.41
C PRO A 71 12.03 -8.55 -10.48
N PRO A 72 10.85 -8.02 -10.10
CA PRO A 72 9.91 -7.46 -11.05
C PRO A 72 10.38 -6.09 -11.54
N ALA A 73 10.01 -5.71 -12.77
CA ALA A 73 10.12 -4.32 -13.20
C ALA A 73 9.14 -3.45 -12.41
N ALA A 74 9.48 -2.18 -12.20
CA ALA A 74 8.63 -1.22 -11.52
C ALA A 74 8.23 -0.08 -12.46
N ALA A 75 6.97 0.34 -12.39
CA ALA A 75 6.52 1.58 -12.98
C ALA A 75 5.96 2.50 -11.88
N LEU A 76 6.59 3.64 -11.68
CA LEU A 76 6.10 4.69 -10.79
C LEU A 76 5.15 5.60 -11.57
N LEU A 77 3.94 5.77 -11.05
CA LEU A 77 2.87 6.56 -11.64
C LEU A 77 2.51 7.71 -10.71
N ASP A 78 2.19 8.84 -11.31
CA ASP A 78 1.67 10.03 -10.63
C ASP A 78 0.48 10.55 -11.44
N LEU A 79 -0.63 10.81 -10.76
CA LEU A 79 -1.83 11.34 -11.41
C LEU A 79 -1.63 12.80 -11.79
N ASP A 80 -1.76 13.10 -13.08
CA ASP A 80 -1.59 14.46 -13.55
C ASP A 80 -2.74 15.35 -13.02
N ASP A 81 -2.41 16.58 -12.66
CA ASP A 81 -3.36 17.59 -12.19
C ASP A 81 -4.22 17.19 -10.97
N PHE A 82 -3.83 16.16 -10.19
CA PHE A 82 -4.60 15.75 -9.02
C PHE A 82 -4.77 16.87 -7.98
N LYS A 83 -3.74 17.69 -7.79
CA LYS A 83 -3.86 18.91 -6.96
C LYS A 83 -4.95 19.85 -7.48
N THR A 84 -5.03 20.06 -8.80
CA THR A 84 -6.07 20.88 -9.43
C THR A 84 -7.46 20.31 -9.19
N VAL A 85 -7.62 18.98 -9.24
CA VAL A 85 -8.89 18.31 -8.88
C VAL A 85 -9.29 18.63 -7.44
N ASN A 86 -8.36 18.49 -6.48
CA ASN A 86 -8.63 18.83 -5.08
C ASN A 86 -8.97 20.31 -4.89
N ASP A 87 -8.19 21.20 -5.50
CA ASP A 87 -8.37 22.65 -5.35
C ASP A 87 -9.68 23.13 -6.01
N THR A 88 -10.16 22.45 -7.05
CA THR A 88 -11.39 22.81 -7.79
C THR A 88 -12.64 22.17 -7.21
N TRP A 89 -12.60 20.89 -6.85
CA TRP A 89 -13.77 20.08 -6.49
C TRP A 89 -13.77 19.61 -5.03
N GLY A 90 -12.71 19.92 -4.28
CA GLY A 90 -12.55 19.55 -2.88
C GLY A 90 -11.99 18.14 -2.69
N HIS A 91 -11.44 17.91 -1.49
CA HIS A 91 -10.80 16.65 -1.13
C HIS A 91 -11.73 15.43 -1.22
N GLN A 92 -13.04 15.59 -0.98
CA GLN A 92 -13.98 14.48 -1.11
C GLN A 92 -14.07 13.93 -2.54
N VAL A 93 -14.06 14.82 -3.55
CA VAL A 93 -14.02 14.41 -4.96
C VAL A 93 -12.64 13.86 -5.32
N GLY A 94 -11.57 14.46 -4.80
CA GLY A 94 -10.22 13.91 -4.97
C GLY A 94 -10.06 12.50 -4.40
N ASP A 95 -10.61 12.24 -3.21
CA ASP A 95 -10.61 10.92 -2.59
C ASP A 95 -11.40 9.91 -3.43
N ALA A 96 -12.60 10.28 -3.90
CA ALA A 96 -13.39 9.45 -4.80
C ALA A 96 -12.66 9.19 -6.14
N HIS A 97 -11.91 10.17 -6.63
CA HIS A 97 -11.08 10.04 -7.82
C HIS A 97 -9.96 9.03 -7.62
N LEU A 98 -9.24 9.10 -6.49
CA LEU A 98 -8.20 8.15 -6.12
C LEU A 98 -8.73 6.73 -5.97
N VAL A 99 -9.91 6.55 -5.37
CA VAL A 99 -10.58 5.24 -5.26
C VAL A 99 -10.86 4.68 -6.65
N ALA A 100 -11.50 5.45 -7.52
CA ALA A 100 -11.83 5.02 -8.87
C ALA A 100 -10.60 4.73 -9.73
N VAL A 101 -9.51 5.49 -9.56
CA VAL A 101 -8.20 5.21 -10.18
C VAL A 101 -7.64 3.89 -9.64
N GLY A 102 -7.64 3.70 -8.32
CA GLY A 102 -7.08 2.51 -7.68
C GLY A 102 -7.76 1.22 -8.14
N GLU A 103 -9.09 1.22 -8.19
CA GLU A 103 -9.89 0.09 -8.71
C GLU A 103 -9.53 -0.24 -10.17
N ARG A 104 -9.38 0.79 -10.99
CA ARG A 104 -9.07 0.66 -12.42
C ARG A 104 -7.64 0.17 -12.66
N LEU A 105 -6.67 0.68 -11.88
CA LEU A 105 -5.29 0.18 -11.89
C LEU A 105 -5.25 -1.29 -11.49
N ALA A 106 -5.95 -1.68 -10.42
CA ALA A 106 -6.00 -3.07 -9.98
C ALA A 106 -6.60 -3.99 -11.05
N ALA A 107 -7.65 -3.54 -11.76
CA ALA A 107 -8.23 -4.29 -12.85
C ALA A 107 -7.26 -4.45 -14.02
N ALA A 108 -6.72 -3.35 -14.55
CA ALA A 108 -5.82 -3.37 -15.70
C ALA A 108 -4.51 -4.15 -15.42
N CYS A 109 -4.00 -4.09 -14.18
CA CYS A 109 -2.83 -4.86 -13.78
C CYS A 109 -3.06 -6.37 -13.84
N ARG A 110 -4.25 -6.86 -13.45
CA ARG A 110 -4.56 -8.29 -13.46
C ARG A 110 -4.44 -8.89 -14.86
N ASP A 111 -4.83 -8.14 -15.89
CA ASP A 111 -4.83 -8.62 -17.28
C ASP A 111 -3.42 -8.93 -17.81
N VAL A 112 -2.39 -8.28 -17.25
CA VAL A 112 -0.98 -8.49 -17.63
C VAL A 112 -0.17 -9.17 -16.52
N GLY A 113 -0.83 -9.67 -15.47
CA GLY A 113 -0.16 -10.31 -14.33
C GLY A 113 0.66 -9.37 -13.44
N ALA A 114 0.48 -8.06 -13.58
CA ALA A 114 1.09 -7.04 -12.73
C ALA A 114 0.29 -6.85 -11.42
N ARG A 115 0.84 -6.06 -10.50
CA ARG A 115 0.18 -5.65 -9.26
C ARG A 115 0.32 -4.15 -9.03
N ALA A 116 -0.79 -3.49 -8.70
CA ALA A 116 -0.83 -2.08 -8.34
C ALA A 116 -0.74 -1.88 -6.82
N PHE A 117 -0.02 -0.85 -6.40
CA PHE A 117 0.15 -0.43 -5.02
C PHE A 117 0.02 1.09 -4.94
N ARG A 118 -0.51 1.61 -3.84
CA ARG A 118 -0.51 3.07 -3.57
C ARG A 118 0.62 3.42 -2.62
N LEU A 119 1.47 4.38 -3.02
CA LEU A 119 2.62 4.80 -2.23
C LEU A 119 2.29 5.94 -1.25
N GLY A 120 1.25 6.72 -1.56
CA GLY A 120 0.78 7.88 -0.81
C GLY A 120 0.37 9.00 -1.77
N GLY A 121 -0.49 9.93 -1.33
CA GLY A 121 -0.95 11.02 -2.20
C GLY A 121 -1.59 10.50 -3.50
N ASP A 122 -1.12 11.01 -4.62
CA ASP A 122 -1.42 10.63 -6.02
C ASP A 122 -0.43 9.63 -6.62
N GLU A 123 0.53 9.12 -5.84
CA GLU A 123 1.57 8.22 -6.32
C GLU A 123 1.17 6.75 -6.21
N PHE A 124 1.35 6.02 -7.31
CA PHE A 124 1.14 4.58 -7.40
C PHE A 124 2.41 3.91 -7.93
N VAL A 125 2.62 2.64 -7.58
CA VAL A 125 3.63 1.80 -8.22
C VAL A 125 3.00 0.53 -8.75
N LEU A 126 3.41 0.14 -9.96
CA LEU A 126 3.08 -1.13 -10.57
C LEU A 126 4.31 -2.02 -10.51
N LEU A 127 4.14 -3.26 -10.05
CA LEU A 127 5.17 -4.29 -10.15
C LEU A 127 4.77 -5.27 -11.24
N LEU A 128 5.60 -5.36 -12.29
CA LEU A 128 5.37 -6.18 -13.47
C LEU A 128 6.27 -7.42 -13.45
N PRO A 129 5.73 -8.61 -13.77
CA PRO A 129 6.51 -9.85 -13.73
C PRO A 129 7.55 -9.96 -14.85
N SER A 130 7.36 -9.25 -15.96
CA SER A 130 8.33 -9.21 -17.06
C SER A 130 9.46 -8.21 -16.76
N THR A 131 10.68 -8.55 -17.18
CA THR A 131 11.83 -7.65 -17.18
C THR A 131 12.27 -7.28 -18.62
N ASP A 132 11.56 -7.77 -19.64
CA ASP A 132 11.78 -7.33 -21.01
C ASP A 132 11.26 -5.90 -21.21
N ALA A 133 12.18 -4.98 -21.51
CA ALA A 133 11.90 -3.55 -21.58
C ALA A 133 10.73 -3.21 -22.54
N ALA A 134 10.68 -3.84 -23.71
CA ALA A 134 9.63 -3.58 -24.70
C ALA A 134 8.26 -4.04 -24.19
N THR A 135 8.20 -5.23 -23.60
CA THR A 135 6.99 -5.79 -22.97
C THR A 135 6.51 -4.90 -21.82
N VAL A 136 7.42 -4.48 -20.92
CA VAL A 136 7.08 -3.63 -19.78
C VAL A 136 6.53 -2.28 -20.26
N VAL A 137 7.18 -1.62 -21.22
CA VAL A 137 6.71 -0.34 -21.76
C VAL A 137 5.33 -0.48 -22.42
N ARG A 138 5.09 -1.57 -23.16
CA ARG A 138 3.80 -1.86 -23.78
C ARG A 138 2.70 -2.03 -22.71
N ASP A 139 2.96 -2.84 -21.69
CA ASP A 139 1.98 -3.18 -20.67
C ASP A 139 1.65 -1.97 -19.79
N VAL A 140 2.65 -1.18 -19.39
CA VAL A 140 2.45 0.07 -18.66
C VAL A 140 1.65 1.07 -19.51
N ARG A 141 1.94 1.18 -20.81
CA ARG A 141 1.16 2.02 -21.72
C ARG A 141 -0.30 1.57 -21.79
N ALA A 142 -0.55 0.27 -21.90
CA ALA A 142 -1.91 -0.26 -21.92
C ALA A 142 -2.67 0.06 -20.62
N ILE A 143 -2.01 -0.09 -19.46
CA ILE A 143 -2.59 0.24 -18.15
C ILE A 143 -2.91 1.73 -18.05
N VAL A 144 -1.97 2.62 -18.42
CA VAL A 144 -2.20 4.07 -18.39
C VAL A 144 -3.28 4.49 -19.37
N CYS A 145 -3.34 3.89 -20.57
CA CYS A 145 -4.44 4.15 -21.51
C CYS A 145 -5.80 3.70 -20.96
N ALA A 146 -5.86 2.55 -20.28
CA ALA A 146 -7.08 2.08 -19.64
C ALA A 146 -7.57 3.04 -18.56
N LEU A 147 -6.67 3.80 -17.91
CA LEU A 147 -7.06 4.85 -16.98
C LEU A 147 -7.92 5.93 -17.63
N GLY A 148 -7.65 6.33 -18.87
CA GLY A 148 -8.30 7.46 -19.55
C GLY A 148 -9.82 7.37 -19.77
N ALA A 149 -10.50 6.33 -19.28
CA ALA A 149 -11.96 6.28 -19.27
C ALA A 149 -12.55 7.34 -18.31
N PRO A 150 -13.58 8.11 -18.73
CA PRO A 150 -14.25 9.06 -17.86
C PRO A 150 -14.74 8.42 -16.55
N GLN A 151 -14.67 9.18 -15.46
CA GLN A 151 -15.21 8.86 -14.16
C GLN A 151 -16.34 9.83 -13.85
N TYR A 152 -17.46 9.31 -13.36
CA TYR A 152 -18.61 10.11 -12.95
C TYR A 152 -18.68 10.09 -11.43
N LEU A 153 -18.16 11.14 -10.79
CA LEU A 153 -18.01 11.23 -9.35
C LEU A 153 -19.10 12.11 -8.75
N LYS A 154 -19.65 11.72 -7.61
CA LYS A 154 -20.62 12.55 -6.89
C LYS A 154 -19.91 13.74 -6.26
N LEU A 155 -20.41 14.95 -6.52
CA LEU A 155 -20.00 16.17 -5.82
C LEU A 155 -20.86 16.38 -4.57
N ASP A 156 -22.17 16.15 -4.70
CA ASP A 156 -23.15 16.13 -3.61
C ASP A 156 -24.33 15.19 -3.97
N GLU A 157 -25.43 15.28 -3.22
CA GLU A 157 -26.63 14.45 -3.43
C GLU A 157 -27.27 14.60 -4.82
N SER A 158 -27.06 15.73 -5.48
CA SER A 158 -27.75 16.15 -6.71
C SER A 158 -26.83 16.36 -7.92
N ARG A 159 -25.52 16.53 -7.70
CA ARG A 159 -24.55 16.89 -8.74
C ARG A 159 -23.46 15.82 -8.92
N THR A 160 -23.06 15.64 -10.17
CA THR A 160 -21.95 14.77 -10.57
C THR A 160 -20.91 15.56 -11.36
N VAL A 161 -19.64 15.25 -11.14
CA VAL A 161 -18.49 15.77 -11.90
C VAL A 161 -17.95 14.65 -12.78
N THR A 162 -17.64 14.99 -14.03
CA THR A 162 -16.95 14.09 -14.95
C THR A 162 -15.47 14.42 -14.96
N LEU A 163 -14.63 13.48 -14.53
CA LEU A 163 -13.16 13.60 -14.59
C LEU A 163 -12.59 12.55 -15.54
N VAL A 164 -11.55 12.93 -16.28
CA VAL A 164 -10.77 12.00 -17.11
C VAL A 164 -9.40 11.90 -16.47
N PRO A 165 -9.08 10.82 -15.74
CA PRO A 165 -7.76 10.68 -15.15
C PRO A 165 -6.72 10.49 -16.25
N SER A 166 -5.57 11.13 -16.05
CA SER A 166 -4.33 10.81 -16.75
C SER A 166 -3.23 10.59 -15.72
N ALA A 167 -2.19 9.88 -16.14
CA ALA A 167 -1.03 9.63 -15.29
C ALA A 167 0.24 9.67 -16.12
N SER A 168 1.25 10.31 -15.56
CA SER A 168 2.63 10.19 -16.03
C SER A 168 3.25 8.93 -15.43
N ALA A 169 4.08 8.23 -16.20
CA ALA A 169 4.70 6.98 -15.77
C ALA A 169 6.20 6.91 -16.09
N GLY A 170 7.00 6.60 -15.07
CA GLY A 170 8.41 6.27 -15.18
C GLY A 170 8.66 4.80 -14.88
N ILE A 171 9.43 4.12 -15.72
CA ILE A 171 9.65 2.67 -15.67
C ILE A 171 11.11 2.41 -15.35
N ALA A 172 11.38 1.45 -14.48
CA ALA A 172 12.70 0.90 -14.27
C ALA A 172 12.65 -0.63 -14.33
N VAL A 173 13.56 -1.20 -15.10
CA VAL A 173 13.86 -2.63 -15.07
C VAL A 173 15.05 -2.82 -14.13
N PRO A 174 14.94 -3.70 -13.11
CA PRO A 174 16.03 -3.93 -12.17
C PRO A 174 17.27 -4.51 -12.88
N ALA A 175 18.44 -4.00 -12.51
CA ALA A 175 19.70 -4.70 -12.72
C ALA A 175 19.92 -5.71 -11.56
N ASN A 176 20.78 -6.71 -11.78
CA ASN A 176 21.01 -7.79 -10.80
C ASN A 176 21.24 -7.25 -9.38
N GLU A 177 20.54 -7.84 -8.41
CA GLU A 177 20.63 -7.51 -6.97
C GLU A 177 20.13 -6.13 -6.54
N ASP A 178 19.52 -5.33 -7.44
CA ASP A 178 18.98 -4.02 -7.08
C ASP A 178 17.93 -4.11 -5.95
N ALA A 179 18.10 -3.28 -4.92
CA ALA A 179 17.10 -3.11 -3.89
C ALA A 179 15.88 -2.36 -4.43
N PHE A 180 14.72 -2.54 -3.79
CA PHE A 180 13.49 -1.85 -4.19
C PHE A 180 13.64 -0.32 -4.25
N SER A 181 14.43 0.25 -3.34
CA SER A 181 14.76 1.69 -3.30
C SER A 181 15.54 2.16 -4.52
N ASP A 182 16.45 1.34 -5.04
CA ASP A 182 17.24 1.68 -6.23
C ASP A 182 16.37 1.68 -7.49
N VAL A 183 15.52 0.66 -7.64
CA VAL A 183 14.58 0.57 -8.75
C VAL A 183 13.58 1.73 -8.72
N LEU A 184 13.03 2.06 -7.54
CA LEU A 184 12.13 3.20 -7.40
C LEU A 184 12.83 4.52 -7.72
N ARG A 185 14.09 4.70 -7.31
CA ARG A 185 14.87 5.89 -7.65
C ARG A 185 15.05 6.02 -9.17
N CYS A 186 15.37 4.93 -9.86
CA CYS A 186 15.47 4.92 -11.32
C CYS A 186 14.13 5.25 -11.99
N ALA A 187 13.03 4.67 -11.50
CA ALA A 187 11.69 4.93 -12.00
C ALA A 187 11.27 6.40 -11.78
N ASP A 188 11.63 7.00 -10.65
CA ASP A 188 11.40 8.42 -10.36
C ASP A 188 12.14 9.35 -11.32
N VAL A 189 13.41 9.04 -11.63
CA VAL A 189 14.14 9.78 -12.68
C VAL A 189 13.39 9.70 -14.01
N ALA A 190 12.94 8.53 -14.42
CA ALA A 190 12.18 8.36 -15.65
C ALA A 190 10.81 9.09 -15.61
N LEU A 191 10.13 9.09 -14.46
CA LEU A 191 8.86 9.76 -14.26
C LEU A 191 8.98 11.27 -14.43
N TYR A 192 10.05 11.87 -13.89
CA TYR A 192 10.34 13.29 -14.12
C TYR A 192 10.48 13.62 -15.60
N HIS A 193 11.16 12.77 -16.38
CA HIS A 193 11.26 12.93 -17.83
C HIS A 193 9.88 12.81 -18.49
N ALA A 194 9.06 11.84 -18.09
CA ALA A 194 7.69 11.69 -18.59
C ALA A 194 6.86 12.97 -18.36
N LYS A 195 6.89 13.54 -17.16
CA LYS A 195 6.20 14.79 -16.82
C LYS A 195 6.71 15.99 -17.60
N ARG A 196 8.03 16.07 -17.81
CA ARG A 196 8.66 17.21 -18.50
C ARG A 196 8.39 17.23 -19.99
N TYR A 197 8.35 16.08 -20.62
CA TYR A 197 8.21 15.95 -22.07
C TYR A 197 6.78 15.62 -22.52
N GLY A 198 5.83 15.49 -21.58
CA GLY A 198 4.39 15.33 -21.86
C GLY A 198 4.09 14.10 -22.72
N ALA A 199 4.87 13.03 -22.56
CA ALA A 199 4.89 11.89 -23.47
C ALA A 199 4.53 10.57 -22.77
N ALA A 200 4.42 9.51 -23.58
CA ALA A 200 4.15 8.14 -23.15
C ALA A 200 5.08 7.67 -22.01
N PRO A 201 4.80 6.53 -21.34
CA PRO A 201 5.65 6.02 -20.27
C PRO A 201 7.14 6.00 -20.67
N HIS A 202 8.00 6.52 -19.80
CA HIS A 202 9.44 6.60 -20.05
C HIS A 202 10.17 5.46 -19.35
N LEU A 203 11.05 4.76 -20.07
CA LEU A 203 11.95 3.78 -19.50
C LEU A 203 13.24 4.47 -19.05
N TYR A 204 13.66 4.22 -17.81
CA TYR A 204 14.91 4.68 -17.27
C TYR A 204 16.09 4.18 -18.11
N THR A 205 16.98 5.11 -18.47
CA THR A 205 18.30 4.80 -19.02
C THR A 205 19.38 5.50 -18.19
N PRO A 206 20.59 4.92 -18.05
CA PRO A 206 21.64 5.47 -17.17
C PRO A 206 22.08 6.91 -17.48
N ASP A 207 21.84 7.39 -18.71
CA ASP A 207 22.13 8.76 -19.14
C ASP A 207 21.08 9.79 -18.70
N MET A 208 19.91 9.33 -18.24
CA MET A 208 18.87 10.21 -17.71
C MET A 208 19.32 10.89 -16.42
N ARG A 209 19.12 12.21 -16.36
CA ARG A 209 19.43 13.03 -15.19
C ARG A 209 18.16 13.55 -14.54
N HIS A 210 18.12 13.52 -13.21
CA HIS A 210 17.12 14.21 -12.41
C HIS A 210 17.74 15.46 -11.77
N PRO A 211 17.08 16.63 -11.77
CA PRO A 211 17.64 17.85 -11.18
C PRO A 211 17.97 17.71 -9.68
N TRP A 212 17.33 16.76 -9.00
CA TRP A 212 17.43 16.55 -7.55
C TRP A 212 18.01 15.18 -7.16
N SER A 213 18.90 14.59 -7.97
CA SER A 213 19.51 13.28 -7.69
C SER A 213 20.20 13.16 -6.32
N HIS A 214 20.48 14.28 -5.65
CA HIS A 214 21.08 14.33 -4.31
C HIS A 214 20.09 14.26 -3.13
N ARG A 215 18.76 14.40 -3.32
CA ARG A 215 17.79 14.44 -2.20
C ARG A 215 17.43 13.07 -1.60
N TYR A 216 17.56 11.99 -2.38
CA TYR A 216 17.13 10.65 -1.91
C TYR A 216 18.09 9.99 -0.91
N LYS A 217 19.35 10.43 -0.84
CA LYS A 217 20.29 9.99 0.21
C LYS A 217 19.85 10.38 1.63
N ALA A 218 19.00 11.42 1.77
CA ALA A 218 18.58 11.93 3.07
C ALA A 218 17.26 11.31 3.58
N MET A 219 16.49 10.61 2.74
CA MET A 219 15.18 10.05 3.14
C MET A 219 15.26 8.63 3.71
N ASP A 220 16.35 7.89 3.48
CA ASP A 220 16.57 6.55 4.07
C ASP A 220 17.02 6.63 5.55
N GLU A 221 17.52 7.77 6.01
CA GLU A 221 18.01 7.96 7.39
C GLU A 221 16.93 8.50 8.36
N GLY A 222 15.74 8.87 7.87
CA GLY A 222 14.74 9.62 8.64
C GLY A 222 13.69 8.81 9.42
N HIS A 223 13.74 7.48 9.43
CA HIS A 223 12.68 6.66 10.06
C HIS A 223 13.15 5.61 11.09
N LEU A 224 14.39 5.71 11.58
CA LEU A 224 14.78 5.01 12.82
C LEU A 224 14.45 5.91 14.01
N GLY A 225 13.58 5.39 14.88
CA GLY A 225 12.80 6.16 15.84
C GLY A 225 13.61 6.97 16.85
N THR A 226 13.14 8.19 17.11
CA THR A 226 13.39 8.88 18.37
C THR A 226 12.22 8.64 19.32
N ALA A 227 12.11 7.40 19.81
CA ALA A 227 11.37 7.14 21.04
C ALA A 227 12.19 7.74 22.19
N ARG A 228 11.81 8.94 22.62
CA ARG A 228 12.30 9.57 23.86
C ARG A 228 12.04 8.61 25.03
N VAL A 229 13.11 8.11 25.65
CA VAL A 229 13.08 7.76 27.07
C VAL A 229 13.74 8.93 27.80
N SER A 230 12.88 9.79 28.35
CA SER A 230 13.25 10.82 29.32
C SER A 230 13.26 10.18 30.70
N GLY A 231 14.33 10.41 31.47
CA GLY A 231 14.46 10.03 32.88
C GLY A 231 15.92 9.92 33.28
N LEU A 232 16.59 11.05 33.60
CA LEU A 232 16.83 11.55 34.96
C LEU A 232 17.94 10.79 35.71
N VAL A 233 19.12 11.43 35.88
CA VAL A 233 19.63 12.02 37.15
C VAL A 233 21.17 12.13 37.14
N ALA A 234 21.65 13.34 37.48
CA ALA A 234 22.92 13.78 38.09
C ALA A 234 24.25 13.39 37.42
N GLU A 235 25.09 14.33 36.95
CA GLU A 235 25.86 15.34 37.72
C GLU A 235 26.94 14.70 38.61
N GLN A 236 28.18 15.22 38.47
CA GLN A 236 29.48 14.85 39.08
C GLN A 236 30.38 14.02 38.13
N ALA A 237 31.67 14.28 37.96
CA ALA A 237 32.58 15.23 38.56
C ALA A 237 33.94 15.10 37.84
N THR A 238 34.61 16.24 37.63
CA THR A 238 36.07 16.42 37.85
C THR A 238 37.09 15.93 36.80
N ARG A 239 37.85 16.95 36.36
CA ARG A 239 39.21 17.00 35.75
C ARG A 239 39.33 16.92 34.24
#